data_AF-A0A6J3CJB5-F1
#
_entry.id   AF-A0A6J3CJB5-F1
#
_cell.length_a   1.000
_cell.length_b   1.000
_cell.length_c   1.000
_cell.angle_alpha   90.00
_cell.angle_beta   90.00
_cell.angle_gamma   90.00
#
_symmetry.space_group_name_H-M   'P 1'
#
loop_
_entity.id
_entity.type
_entity.pdbx_description
1 polymer ?
#
loop_
_entity_poly.entity_id
_entity_poly.type
_entity_poly.pdbx_seq_one_letter_code
_entity_poly.pdbx_strand_id
1 'polypeptide(L)'
;MAAAGGGQAVEKQLKICGFKRNIDVLVLYLAGQGLRSIPSLSRFHRLRYLWINNNKIQDLTFLKKNYCLTELYLNDNEITDISGALKHLCALQILLLHNNQLKQLGKTVKELKGIISLQTLNLFHNPLAHDPDYRLYVIHFLPSVQLLDRKSVTQRERESAFHLYSCELSCVMESIAFGKRVNTPLGTATGGSRGAQPARRLMMAPDCEFGNHTNKVPFENPEDAVLLRAMTRSVMVFSSLDWNKVSTCRERRLENKAEDSPEKLTIQFR
;
A
#
# COMPACT_ATOMS: atom_id res chain seq x y z
N MET A 1 -17.69 35.39 31.14
CA MET A 1 -18.26 34.61 30.02
C MET A 1 -18.38 33.16 30.46
N ALA A 2 -19.59 32.69 30.78
CA ALA A 2 -19.81 31.35 31.30
C ALA A 2 -19.38 30.29 30.27
N ALA A 3 -18.48 29.39 30.63
CA ALA A 3 -18.22 28.20 29.83
C ALA A 3 -19.55 27.42 29.74
N ALA A 4 -20.18 27.43 28.56
CA ALA A 4 -21.36 26.62 28.33
C ALA A 4 -20.97 25.16 28.58
N GLY A 5 -21.59 24.52 29.58
CA GLY A 5 -21.29 23.13 29.89
C GLY A 5 -21.60 22.28 28.65
N GLY A 6 -20.66 21.42 28.24
CA GLY A 6 -20.83 20.59 27.03
C GLY A 6 -22.12 19.75 27.01
N GLY A 7 -22.66 19.41 28.18
CA GLY A 7 -23.99 18.77 28.27
C GLY A 7 -25.13 19.67 27.82
N GLN A 8 -25.13 20.94 28.21
CA GLN A 8 -26.16 21.91 27.79
C GLN A 8 -26.08 22.18 26.29
N ALA A 9 -24.87 22.22 25.73
CA ALA A 9 -24.65 22.37 24.30
C ALA A 9 -25.29 21.23 23.49
N VAL A 10 -25.04 19.99 23.93
CA VAL A 10 -25.63 18.78 23.31
C VAL A 10 -27.15 18.81 23.44
N GLU A 11 -27.70 19.11 24.62
CA GLU A 11 -29.15 19.15 24.83
C GLU A 11 -29.83 20.26 24.01
N LYS A 12 -29.22 21.44 23.92
CA LYS A 12 -29.72 22.52 23.05
C LYS A 12 -29.77 22.05 21.60
N GLN A 13 -28.71 21.39 21.12
CA GLN A 13 -28.67 20.88 19.76
C GLN A 13 -29.72 19.80 19.51
N LEU A 14 -29.94 18.89 20.47
CA LEU A 14 -30.99 17.86 20.36
C LEU A 14 -32.38 18.48 20.28
N LYS A 15 -32.64 19.56 21.05
CA LYS A 15 -33.91 20.31 20.99
C LYS A 15 -34.09 20.99 19.63
N ILE A 16 -33.03 21.62 19.08
CA ILE A 16 -33.07 22.26 17.76
C ILE A 16 -33.33 21.24 16.65
N CYS A 17 -32.68 20.07 16.70
CA CYS A 17 -32.86 19.03 15.70
C CYS A 17 -34.14 18.20 15.88
N GLY A 18 -34.92 18.42 16.95
CA GLY A 18 -36.21 17.75 17.17
C GLY A 18 -36.13 16.23 17.34
N PHE A 19 -34.98 15.68 17.75
CA PHE A 19 -34.82 14.24 17.91
C PHE A 19 -35.62 13.72 19.11
N LYS A 20 -36.56 12.79 18.85
CA LYS A 20 -37.39 12.16 19.88
C LYS A 20 -36.64 11.06 20.67
N ARG A 21 -35.63 10.44 20.06
CA ARG A 21 -34.81 9.36 20.66
C ARG A 21 -33.34 9.57 20.34
N ASN A 22 -32.47 9.35 21.34
CA ASN A 22 -31.01 9.49 21.17
C ASN A 22 -30.42 8.49 20.14
N ILE A 23 -31.11 7.39 19.86
CA ILE A 23 -30.63 6.34 18.93
C ILE A 23 -30.69 6.82 17.47
N ASP A 24 -31.57 7.76 17.14
CA ASP A 24 -31.82 8.23 15.77
C ASP A 24 -30.91 9.40 15.37
N VAL A 25 -30.05 9.88 16.28
CA VAL A 25 -29.16 11.02 16.02
C VAL A 25 -28.02 10.59 15.11
N LEU A 26 -28.09 11.02 13.85
CA LEU A 26 -27.08 10.78 12.83
C LEU A 26 -26.02 11.90 12.77
N VAL A 27 -26.43 13.13 13.09
CA VAL A 27 -25.62 14.34 12.93
C VAL A 27 -25.66 15.15 14.22
N LEU A 28 -24.50 15.64 14.66
CA LEU A 28 -24.39 16.51 15.83
C LEU A 28 -23.51 17.72 15.52
N TYR A 29 -24.09 18.91 15.63
CA TYR A 29 -23.41 20.19 15.42
C TYR A 29 -23.14 20.88 16.76
N LEU A 30 -21.86 21.04 17.10
CA LEU A 30 -21.37 21.68 18.33
C LEU A 30 -20.29 22.73 18.02
N ALA A 31 -20.30 23.28 16.81
CA ALA A 31 -19.30 24.25 16.37
C ALA A 31 -19.38 25.58 17.14
N GLY A 32 -18.23 26.18 17.45
CA GLY A 32 -18.16 27.57 17.91
C GLY A 32 -18.73 27.86 19.31
N GLN A 33 -18.85 26.84 20.18
CA GLN A 33 -19.46 26.99 21.50
C GLN A 33 -18.45 27.21 22.63
N GLY A 34 -17.15 27.30 22.31
CA GLY A 34 -16.08 27.50 23.29
C GLY A 34 -15.96 26.33 24.28
N LEU A 35 -16.34 25.13 23.86
CA LEU A 35 -16.38 23.94 24.72
C LEU A 35 -14.96 23.51 25.09
N ARG A 36 -14.72 23.29 26.39
CA ARG A 36 -13.48 22.66 26.88
C ARG A 36 -13.61 21.14 27.00
N SER A 37 -14.80 20.68 27.39
CA SER A 37 -15.10 19.26 27.55
C SER A 37 -16.52 18.95 27.06
N ILE A 38 -16.68 17.74 26.54
CA ILE A 38 -17.97 17.22 26.08
C ILE A 38 -18.27 15.97 26.92
N PRO A 39 -19.51 15.80 27.41
CA PRO A 39 -19.90 14.56 28.07
C PRO A 39 -19.82 13.38 27.11
N SER A 40 -19.78 12.16 27.64
CA SER A 40 -19.68 10.98 26.79
C SER A 40 -20.82 10.91 25.76
N LEU A 41 -20.46 10.79 24.48
CA LEU A 41 -21.39 10.62 23.36
C LEU A 41 -21.80 9.15 23.13
N SER A 42 -21.52 8.28 24.12
CA SER A 42 -21.80 6.85 24.08
C SER A 42 -23.27 6.50 23.83
N ARG A 43 -24.20 7.43 24.11
CA ARG A 43 -25.65 7.25 23.89
C ARG A 43 -26.06 7.31 22.41
N PHE A 44 -25.19 7.85 21.55
CA PHE A 44 -25.47 8.06 20.12
C PHE A 44 -24.81 6.97 19.27
N HIS A 45 -25.43 5.79 19.24
CA HIS A 45 -24.86 4.62 18.56
C HIS A 45 -24.81 4.74 17.03
N ARG A 46 -25.71 5.53 16.43
CA ARG A 46 -25.81 5.73 14.98
C ARG A 46 -25.18 7.03 14.50
N LEU A 47 -24.41 7.72 15.35
CA LEU A 47 -23.78 8.98 14.99
C LEU A 47 -22.79 8.75 13.85
N ARG A 48 -22.99 9.47 12.73
CA ARG A 48 -22.15 9.40 11.53
C ARG A 48 -21.34 10.67 11.33
N TYR A 49 -21.92 11.82 11.61
CA TYR A 49 -21.33 13.13 11.34
C TYR A 49 -21.23 13.93 12.63
N LEU A 50 -20.01 14.33 13.00
CA LEU A 50 -19.76 15.06 14.24
C LEU A 50 -18.93 16.31 13.99
N TRP A 51 -19.55 17.48 14.23
CA TRP A 51 -18.97 18.78 13.97
C TRP A 51 -18.67 19.48 15.29
N ILE A 52 -17.39 19.61 15.64
CA ILE A 52 -16.94 20.23 16.90
C ILE A 52 -15.81 21.23 16.63
N ASN A 53 -15.83 21.84 15.45
CA ASN A 53 -14.86 22.84 15.05
C ASN A 53 -14.98 24.14 15.88
N ASN A 54 -13.89 24.90 15.96
CA ASN A 54 -13.82 26.19 16.67
C ASN A 54 -14.21 26.08 18.16
N ASN A 55 -13.64 25.10 18.87
CA ASN A 55 -13.83 24.95 20.31
C ASN A 55 -12.47 24.99 21.01
N LYS A 56 -12.44 24.67 22.31
CA LYS A 56 -11.21 24.64 23.13
C LYS A 56 -10.99 23.26 23.72
N ILE A 57 -11.26 22.23 22.93
CA ILE A 57 -11.19 20.84 23.38
C ILE A 57 -9.75 20.39 23.41
N GLN A 58 -9.37 19.76 24.52
CA GLN A 58 -8.04 19.19 24.72
C GLN A 58 -8.07 17.66 24.63
N ASP A 59 -9.15 17.04 25.12
CA ASP A 59 -9.29 15.58 25.23
C ASP A 59 -10.45 15.02 24.39
N LEU A 60 -10.24 13.86 23.77
CA LEU A 60 -11.22 13.16 22.92
C LEU A 60 -11.91 11.96 23.62
N THR A 61 -11.91 11.92 24.95
CA THR A 61 -12.43 10.78 25.75
C THR A 61 -13.92 10.49 25.55
N PHE A 62 -14.67 11.40 24.94
CA PHE A 62 -16.10 11.30 24.72
C PHE A 62 -16.51 10.34 23.59
N LEU A 63 -15.58 9.90 22.73
CA LEU A 63 -15.83 9.11 21.51
C LEU A 63 -15.83 7.58 21.68
N LYS A 64 -15.62 7.05 22.89
CA LYS A 64 -15.31 5.62 23.16
C LYS A 64 -16.26 4.56 22.57
N LYS A 65 -17.51 4.90 22.23
CA LYS A 65 -18.51 3.93 21.72
C LYS A 65 -19.14 4.30 20.38
N ASN A 66 -18.58 5.26 19.65
CA ASN A 66 -19.17 5.78 18.41
C ASN A 66 -18.58 5.10 17.16
N TYR A 67 -18.76 3.79 17.03
CA TYR A 67 -18.14 2.98 15.96
C TYR A 67 -18.60 3.32 14.54
N CYS A 68 -19.78 3.95 14.40
CA CYS A 68 -20.38 4.28 13.11
C CYS A 68 -20.00 5.68 12.58
N LEU A 69 -19.09 6.40 13.25
CA LEU A 69 -18.66 7.72 12.79
C LEU A 69 -17.95 7.62 11.45
N THR A 70 -18.42 8.40 10.48
CA THR A 70 -17.86 8.50 9.13
C THR A 70 -17.09 9.79 8.95
N GLU A 71 -17.54 10.89 9.55
CA GLU A 71 -16.88 12.20 9.45
C GLU A 71 -16.74 12.88 10.81
N LEU A 72 -15.51 13.35 11.08
CA LEU A 72 -15.15 13.99 12.33
C LEU A 72 -14.39 15.30 12.06
N TYR A 73 -15.02 16.41 12.46
CA TYR A 73 -14.48 17.75 12.30
C TYR A 73 -14.05 18.30 13.67
N LEU A 74 -12.73 18.34 13.89
CA LEU A 74 -12.08 18.78 15.13
C LEU A 74 -11.10 19.92 14.88
N ASN A 75 -11.23 20.63 13.75
CA ASN A 75 -10.37 21.75 13.44
C ASN A 75 -10.55 22.92 14.41
N ASP A 76 -9.49 23.71 14.56
CA ASP A 76 -9.48 24.91 15.43
C ASP A 76 -9.87 24.56 16.86
N ASN A 77 -9.09 23.64 17.46
CA ASN A 77 -9.20 23.21 18.84
C ASN A 77 -7.82 23.25 19.51
N GLU A 78 -7.75 22.82 20.77
CA GLU A 78 -6.51 22.81 21.56
C GLU A 78 -6.04 21.37 21.81
N ILE A 79 -6.27 20.44 20.87
CA ILE A 79 -6.00 19.02 21.07
C ILE A 79 -4.49 18.80 21.09
N THR A 80 -4.00 18.19 22.16
CA THR A 80 -2.57 17.89 22.36
C THR A 80 -2.25 16.42 22.13
N ASP A 81 -3.20 15.52 22.42
CA ASP A 81 -3.06 14.08 22.26
C ASP A 81 -4.37 13.46 21.74
N ILE A 82 -4.23 12.46 20.88
CA ILE A 82 -5.35 11.65 20.35
C ILE A 82 -5.25 10.18 20.76
N SER A 83 -4.22 9.81 21.52
CA SER A 83 -3.92 8.43 21.90
C SER A 83 -5.09 7.75 22.62
N GLY A 84 -5.48 6.56 22.16
CA GLY A 84 -6.54 5.74 22.75
C GLY A 84 -7.97 6.25 22.54
N ALA A 85 -8.18 7.31 21.73
CA ALA A 85 -9.49 7.91 21.52
C ALA A 85 -10.12 7.61 20.17
N LEU A 86 -9.35 7.20 19.15
CA LEU A 86 -9.82 7.11 17.76
C LEU A 86 -9.62 5.71 17.14
N LYS A 87 -8.81 4.83 17.75
CA LYS A 87 -8.46 3.51 17.22
C LYS A 87 -9.67 2.62 16.88
N HIS A 88 -10.79 2.76 17.59
CA HIS A 88 -12.00 1.96 17.39
C HIS A 88 -12.95 2.51 16.30
N LEU A 89 -12.64 3.67 15.70
CA LEU A 89 -13.48 4.31 14.68
C LEU A 89 -13.22 3.71 13.29
N CYS A 90 -13.48 2.41 13.12
CA CYS A 90 -13.13 1.68 11.90
C CYS A 90 -13.85 2.15 10.62
N ALA A 91 -14.94 2.93 10.75
CA ALA A 91 -15.74 3.47 9.65
C ALA A 91 -15.41 4.92 9.29
N LEU A 92 -14.46 5.55 9.99
CA LEU A 92 -14.12 6.96 9.79
C LEU A 92 -13.42 7.14 8.44
N GLN A 93 -13.94 8.04 7.62
CA GLN A 93 -13.44 8.35 6.28
C GLN A 93 -12.78 9.73 6.23
N ILE A 94 -13.33 10.70 6.95
CA ILE A 94 -12.86 12.09 6.95
C ILE A 94 -12.52 12.51 8.38
N LEU A 95 -11.28 12.94 8.58
CA LEU A 95 -10.77 13.47 9.84
C LEU A 95 -10.06 14.80 9.63
N LEU A 96 -10.65 15.87 10.15
CA LEU A 96 -10.04 17.20 10.11
C LEU A 96 -9.52 17.59 11.50
N LEU A 97 -8.21 17.74 11.61
CA LEU A 97 -7.48 18.05 12.85
C LEU A 97 -6.52 19.24 12.67
N HIS A 98 -6.70 20.05 11.64
CA HIS A 98 -5.86 21.23 11.42
C HIS A 98 -6.05 22.29 12.51
N ASN A 99 -5.05 23.15 12.70
CA ASN A 99 -5.03 24.16 13.77
C ASN A 99 -5.27 23.53 15.15
N ASN A 100 -4.43 22.58 15.53
CA ASN A 100 -4.40 21.95 16.86
C ASN A 100 -2.97 21.97 17.40
N GLN A 101 -2.76 21.36 18.58
CA GLN A 101 -1.46 21.36 19.27
C GLN A 101 -0.80 19.98 19.30
N LEU A 102 -1.01 19.16 18.27
CA LEU A 102 -0.42 17.82 18.18
C LEU A 102 1.09 17.90 17.93
N LYS A 103 1.90 17.37 18.86
CA LYS A 103 3.37 17.45 18.80
C LYS A 103 4.04 16.15 18.35
N GLN A 104 3.45 15.00 18.68
CA GLN A 104 4.13 13.70 18.61
C GLN A 104 3.64 12.87 17.42
N LEU A 105 4.34 12.96 16.28
CA LEU A 105 3.97 12.29 15.03
C LEU A 105 3.76 10.78 15.19
N GLY A 106 4.72 10.08 15.80
CA GLY A 106 4.65 8.62 15.97
C GLY A 106 3.45 8.15 16.79
N LYS A 107 3.06 8.91 17.83
CA LYS A 107 1.88 8.60 18.65
C LYS A 107 0.59 8.80 17.86
N THR A 108 0.47 9.94 17.18
CA THR A 108 -0.67 10.29 16.33
C THR A 108 -0.88 9.23 15.25
N VAL A 109 0.16 8.88 14.51
CA VAL A 109 0.07 7.91 13.41
C VAL A 109 -0.24 6.49 13.92
N LYS A 110 0.32 6.08 15.05
CA LYS A 110 0.01 4.77 15.66
C LYS A 110 -1.47 4.62 16.01
N GLU A 111 -2.10 5.70 16.48
CA GLU A 111 -3.53 5.73 16.75
C GLU A 111 -4.34 5.65 15.45
N LEU A 112 -3.99 6.47 14.46
CA LEU A 112 -4.68 6.55 13.17
C LEU A 112 -4.54 5.26 12.34
N LYS A 113 -3.49 4.47 12.55
CA LYS A 113 -3.27 3.18 11.89
C LYS A 113 -4.42 2.18 12.14
N GLY A 114 -5.16 2.32 13.25
CA GLY A 114 -6.34 1.51 13.52
C GLY A 114 -7.53 1.81 12.59
N ILE A 115 -7.53 2.98 11.94
CA ILE A 115 -8.64 3.48 11.12
C ILE A 115 -8.41 3.05 9.67
N ILE A 116 -8.98 1.89 9.34
CA ILE A 116 -8.74 1.24 8.03
C ILE A 116 -9.39 2.02 6.88
N SER A 117 -10.53 2.69 7.12
CA SER A 117 -11.29 3.41 6.10
C SER A 117 -10.91 4.87 5.89
N LEU A 118 -9.87 5.38 6.54
CA LEU A 118 -9.54 6.81 6.51
C LEU A 118 -9.08 7.23 5.11
N GLN A 119 -9.81 8.12 4.46
CA GLN A 119 -9.51 8.61 3.10
C GLN A 119 -8.95 10.03 3.12
N THR A 120 -9.52 10.90 3.96
CA THR A 120 -9.15 12.33 4.04
C THR A 120 -8.65 12.65 5.43
N LEU A 121 -7.41 13.16 5.50
CA LEU A 121 -6.76 13.55 6.74
C LEU A 121 -6.13 14.94 6.59
N ASN A 122 -6.45 15.85 7.50
CA ASN A 122 -5.80 17.16 7.59
C ASN A 122 -5.19 17.34 8.98
N LEU A 123 -3.87 17.53 9.04
CA LEU A 123 -3.10 17.83 10.25
C LEU A 123 -2.24 19.10 10.10
N PHE A 124 -2.36 19.84 9.00
CA PHE A 124 -1.64 21.10 8.80
C PHE A 124 -1.86 22.09 9.96
N HIS A 125 -0.89 22.99 10.19
CA HIS A 125 -0.86 23.87 11.36
C HIS A 125 -0.97 23.12 12.71
N ASN A 126 -0.31 21.96 12.80
CA ASN A 126 0.08 21.36 14.07
C ASN A 126 1.61 21.40 14.21
N PRO A 127 2.14 21.44 15.43
CA PRO A 127 3.59 21.34 15.66
C PRO A 127 4.24 20.12 14.97
N LEU A 128 3.55 18.97 14.91
CA LEU A 128 4.05 17.78 14.22
C LEU A 128 4.25 17.95 12.70
N ALA A 129 3.60 18.94 12.09
CA ALA A 129 3.70 19.17 10.64
C ALA A 129 4.96 19.96 10.27
N HIS A 130 5.74 20.41 11.26
CA HIS A 130 7.03 21.07 11.03
C HIS A 130 8.17 20.08 10.79
N ASP A 131 7.94 18.80 11.07
CA ASP A 131 8.92 17.75 10.80
C ASP A 131 9.08 17.58 9.28
N PRO A 132 10.32 17.59 8.73
CA PRO A 132 10.54 17.43 7.29
C PRO A 132 10.00 16.10 6.73
N ASP A 133 10.02 15.04 7.53
CA ASP A 133 9.60 13.69 7.10
C ASP A 133 8.12 13.42 7.35
N TYR A 134 7.40 14.37 7.97
CA TYR A 134 6.00 14.26 8.35
C TYR A 134 5.13 13.64 7.24
N ARG A 135 5.23 14.18 6.03
CA ARG A 135 4.35 13.78 4.91
C ARG A 135 4.61 12.34 4.47
N LEU A 136 5.88 11.98 4.24
CA LEU A 136 6.24 10.63 3.78
C LEU A 136 5.99 9.59 4.88
N TYR A 137 6.27 9.95 6.14
CA TYR A 137 5.98 9.11 7.30
C TYR A 137 4.48 8.77 7.39
N VAL A 138 3.61 9.78 7.31
CA VAL A 138 2.16 9.57 7.33
C VAL A 138 1.70 8.69 6.16
N ILE A 139 2.20 8.96 4.94
CA ILE A 139 1.86 8.18 3.74
C ILE A 139 2.26 6.71 3.88
N HIS A 140 3.44 6.43 4.43
CA HIS A 140 3.92 5.06 4.62
C HIS A 140 3.05 4.28 5.61
N PHE A 141 2.77 4.86 6.78
CA PHE A 141 2.06 4.16 7.84
C PHE A 141 0.54 4.15 7.68
N LEU A 142 -0.03 5.08 6.91
CA LEU A 142 -1.47 5.19 6.63
C LEU A 142 -1.76 5.05 5.12
N PRO A 143 -1.67 3.83 4.56
CA PRO A 143 -1.84 3.63 3.13
C PRO A 143 -3.26 3.92 2.62
N SER A 144 -4.26 3.88 3.51
CA SER A 144 -5.67 4.19 3.20
C SER A 144 -5.92 5.64 2.82
N VAL A 145 -5.08 6.57 3.29
CA VAL A 145 -5.26 8.02 3.09
C VAL A 145 -5.00 8.37 1.63
N GLN A 146 -5.98 9.01 0.99
CA GLN A 146 -5.92 9.48 -0.39
C GLN A 146 -5.65 10.99 -0.46
N LEU A 147 -6.19 11.75 0.50
CA LEU A 147 -6.02 13.20 0.60
C LEU A 147 -5.37 13.55 1.94
N LEU A 148 -4.17 14.13 1.89
CA LEU A 148 -3.42 14.58 3.05
C LEU A 148 -3.14 16.08 2.95
N ASP A 149 -3.61 16.86 3.93
CA ASP A 149 -3.42 18.31 4.01
C ASP A 149 -3.84 19.06 2.74
N ARG A 150 -5.05 18.74 2.27
CA ARG A 150 -5.64 19.28 1.02
C ARG A 150 -4.88 18.91 -0.26
N LYS A 151 -3.86 18.06 -0.20
CA LYS A 151 -3.11 17.56 -1.36
C LYS A 151 -3.35 16.07 -1.54
N SER A 152 -3.61 15.64 -2.77
CA SER A 152 -3.72 14.21 -3.08
C SER A 152 -2.38 13.52 -2.85
N VAL A 153 -2.40 12.31 -2.31
CA VAL A 153 -1.22 11.45 -2.18
C VAL A 153 -0.93 10.84 -3.54
N THR A 154 0.23 11.17 -4.10
CA THR A 154 0.66 10.67 -5.41
C THR A 154 1.35 9.32 -5.29
N GLN A 155 1.34 8.54 -6.37
CA GLN A 155 2.00 7.24 -6.40
C GLN A 155 3.52 7.36 -6.20
N ARG A 156 4.15 8.41 -6.75
CA ARG A 156 5.59 8.69 -6.55
C ARG A 156 5.96 8.88 -5.09
N GLU A 157 5.10 9.58 -4.33
CA GLU A 157 5.32 9.78 -2.88
C GLU A 157 5.18 8.46 -2.12
N ARG A 158 4.25 7.58 -2.52
CA ARG A 158 4.10 6.25 -1.91
C ARG A 158 5.31 5.37 -2.15
N GLU A 159 5.81 5.35 -3.38
CA GLU A 159 7.05 4.64 -3.74
C GLU A 159 8.23 5.19 -2.95
N SER A 160 8.40 6.52 -2.94
CA SER A 160 9.48 7.17 -2.17
C SER A 160 9.42 6.82 -0.68
N ALA A 161 8.23 6.90 -0.07
CA ALA A 161 8.03 6.54 1.33
C ALA A 161 8.27 5.03 1.58
N PHE A 162 7.93 4.17 0.64
CA PHE A 162 8.21 2.74 0.70
C PHE A 162 9.73 2.45 0.62
N HIS A 163 10.48 3.09 -0.27
CA HIS A 163 11.94 2.94 -0.34
C HIS A 163 12.61 3.40 0.96
N LEU A 164 12.15 4.51 1.55
CA LEU A 164 12.75 5.08 2.76
C LEU A 164 12.51 4.22 4.02
N TYR A 165 11.28 3.75 4.23
CA TYR A 165 10.89 3.07 5.48
C TYR A 165 10.85 1.54 5.38
N SER A 166 10.90 0.98 4.18
CA SER A 166 10.93 -0.47 3.95
C SER A 166 12.02 -0.86 2.95
N CYS A 167 13.25 -0.39 3.21
CA CYS A 167 14.41 -0.61 2.35
C CYS A 167 14.68 -2.11 2.08
N GLU A 168 14.61 -2.98 3.09
CA GLU A 168 14.83 -4.43 2.91
C GLU A 168 13.77 -5.07 1.98
N LEU A 169 12.48 -4.73 2.17
CA LEU A 169 11.41 -5.22 1.30
C LEU A 169 11.51 -4.62 -0.10
N SER A 170 11.95 -3.37 -0.24
CA SER A 170 12.20 -2.75 -1.53
C SER A 170 13.31 -3.45 -2.29
N CYS A 171 14.45 -3.70 -1.64
CA CYS A 171 15.57 -4.46 -2.23
C CYS A 171 15.12 -5.87 -2.66
N VAL A 172 14.27 -6.53 -1.87
CA VAL A 172 13.68 -7.83 -2.24
C VAL A 172 12.75 -7.69 -3.44
N MET A 173 11.85 -6.70 -3.48
CA MET A 173 10.96 -6.50 -4.63
C MET A 173 11.72 -6.15 -5.92
N GLU A 174 12.79 -5.35 -5.82
CA GLU A 174 13.66 -5.00 -6.94
C GLU A 174 14.51 -6.18 -7.42
N SER A 175 14.84 -7.12 -6.52
CA SER A 175 15.57 -8.35 -6.86
C SER A 175 14.67 -9.51 -7.32
N ILE A 176 13.34 -9.42 -7.11
CA ILE A 176 12.37 -10.37 -7.68
C ILE A 176 12.12 -10.00 -9.14
N ALA A 177 12.91 -10.60 -10.02
CA ALA A 177 12.70 -10.59 -11.47
C ALA A 177 11.39 -11.31 -11.85
N PHE A 178 10.32 -10.58 -12.17
CA PHE A 178 9.17 -11.18 -12.83
C PHE A 178 9.51 -11.48 -14.29
N GLY A 179 9.89 -12.74 -14.54
CA GLY A 179 10.22 -13.21 -15.88
C GLY A 179 9.06 -13.04 -16.87
N LYS A 180 9.37 -12.50 -18.06
CA LYS A 180 8.40 -12.36 -19.14
C LYS A 180 8.24 -13.71 -19.85
N ARG A 181 7.03 -14.25 -19.90
CA ARG A 181 6.73 -15.48 -20.64
C ARG A 181 6.80 -15.19 -22.14
N VAL A 182 7.63 -15.96 -22.86
CA VAL A 182 7.70 -15.93 -24.33
C VAL A 182 7.44 -17.34 -24.83
N ASN A 183 6.31 -17.54 -25.51
CA ASN A 183 5.98 -18.81 -26.15
C ASN A 183 6.75 -18.87 -27.48
N THR A 184 7.63 -19.86 -27.63
CA THR A 184 8.36 -20.08 -28.88
C THR A 184 7.85 -21.39 -29.49
N PRO A 185 7.23 -21.38 -30.67
CA PRO A 185 6.75 -22.60 -31.32
C PRO A 185 7.94 -23.50 -31.67
N LEU A 186 7.83 -24.80 -31.40
CA LEU A 186 8.85 -25.77 -31.81
C LEU A 186 8.60 -26.11 -33.29
N GLY A 187 9.44 -25.60 -34.19
CA GLY A 187 9.32 -25.87 -35.62
C GLY A 187 9.40 -27.38 -35.92
N THR A 188 8.40 -27.89 -36.64
CA THR A 188 8.33 -29.27 -37.10
C THR A 188 9.41 -29.54 -38.14
N ALA A 189 10.39 -30.38 -37.81
CA ALA A 189 11.26 -30.99 -38.81
C ALA A 189 10.53 -32.19 -39.44
N THR A 190 9.89 -31.98 -40.58
CA THR A 190 9.36 -33.05 -41.44
C THR A 190 10.51 -33.92 -41.96
N GLY A 191 10.38 -35.23 -41.74
CA GLY A 191 11.43 -36.23 -41.95
C GLY A 191 11.78 -36.53 -43.41
N GLY A 192 12.96 -37.13 -43.59
CA GLY A 192 13.41 -37.69 -44.86
C GLY A 192 14.73 -38.46 -44.75
N SER A 193 14.62 -39.78 -44.82
CA SER A 193 15.64 -40.78 -45.22
C SER A 193 16.81 -41.12 -44.27
N ARG A 194 16.89 -42.42 -43.99
CA ARG A 194 18.09 -43.13 -43.54
C ARG A 194 19.27 -42.80 -44.45
N GLY A 195 20.35 -42.34 -43.85
CA GLY A 195 21.65 -42.15 -44.48
C GLY A 195 22.61 -41.62 -43.44
N ALA A 196 23.63 -42.41 -43.08
CA ALA A 196 24.69 -41.99 -42.18
C ALA A 196 25.27 -40.65 -42.67
N GLN A 197 25.08 -39.58 -41.89
CA GLN A 197 25.71 -38.30 -42.18
C GLN A 197 27.05 -38.20 -41.43
N PRO A 198 28.12 -37.76 -42.11
CA PRO A 198 29.39 -37.45 -41.47
C PRO A 198 29.23 -36.17 -40.64
N ALA A 199 30.09 -36.00 -39.65
CA ALA A 199 30.13 -34.85 -38.75
C ALA A 199 30.09 -33.52 -39.53
N ARG A 200 28.93 -32.86 -39.55
CA ARG A 200 28.77 -31.48 -40.04
C ARG A 200 29.14 -30.52 -38.92
N ARG A 201 30.32 -29.92 -39.10
CA ARG A 201 30.86 -28.80 -38.35
C ARG A 201 29.90 -27.61 -38.43
N LEU A 202 29.37 -27.18 -37.29
CA LEU A 202 28.62 -25.92 -37.16
C LEU A 202 29.62 -24.77 -37.37
N MET A 203 29.42 -23.96 -38.41
CA MET A 203 30.06 -22.65 -38.55
C MET A 203 29.35 -21.67 -37.62
N MET A 204 30.11 -21.04 -36.73
CA MET A 204 29.64 -19.97 -35.83
C MET A 204 29.75 -18.61 -36.51
N ALA A 205 28.86 -17.68 -36.14
CA ALA A 205 29.04 -16.26 -36.44
C ALA A 205 30.30 -15.72 -35.72
N PRO A 206 30.98 -14.68 -36.26
CA PRO A 206 32.34 -14.31 -35.83
C PRO A 206 32.50 -13.91 -34.36
N ASP A 207 31.40 -13.61 -33.65
CA ASP A 207 31.45 -12.97 -32.33
C ASP A 207 30.80 -13.79 -31.20
N CYS A 208 30.58 -15.09 -31.37
CA CYS A 208 29.99 -15.95 -30.34
C CYS A 208 30.90 -17.12 -30.00
N GLU A 209 31.83 -16.91 -29.07
CA GLU A 209 32.57 -17.99 -28.42
C GLU A 209 31.75 -18.60 -27.28
N PHE A 210 31.40 -19.87 -27.41
CA PHE A 210 30.87 -20.68 -26.31
C PHE A 210 32.03 -21.05 -25.39
N GLY A 211 32.30 -20.21 -24.40
CA GLY A 211 33.36 -20.43 -23.42
C GLY A 211 32.99 -21.57 -22.46
N ASN A 212 33.53 -22.76 -22.72
CA ASN A 212 33.81 -23.71 -21.65
C ASN A 212 34.65 -23.00 -20.58
N HIS A 213 34.39 -23.32 -19.32
CA HIS A 213 34.77 -22.61 -18.09
C HIS A 213 36.28 -22.66 -17.75
N THR A 214 37.16 -22.69 -18.75
CA THR A 214 38.61 -22.85 -18.57
C THR A 214 39.49 -21.78 -19.22
N ASN A 215 38.93 -20.67 -19.73
CA ASN A 215 39.74 -19.49 -20.06
C ASN A 215 39.44 -18.36 -19.06
N LYS A 216 40.15 -18.39 -17.92
CA LYS A 216 40.27 -17.22 -17.05
C LYS A 216 41.20 -16.23 -17.75
N VAL A 217 40.65 -15.12 -18.26
CA VAL A 217 41.48 -13.92 -18.40
C VAL A 217 41.95 -13.57 -16.99
N PRO A 218 43.26 -13.45 -16.72
CA PRO A 218 43.73 -13.02 -15.42
C PRO A 218 43.25 -11.58 -15.21
N PHE A 219 42.24 -11.39 -14.36
CA PHE A 219 41.96 -10.07 -13.85
C PHE A 219 43.11 -9.72 -12.91
N GLU A 220 43.86 -8.65 -13.20
CA GLU A 220 44.97 -8.21 -12.35
C GLU A 220 44.49 -7.79 -10.95
N ASN A 221 43.22 -7.38 -10.83
CA ASN A 221 42.60 -6.95 -9.59
C ASN A 221 41.26 -7.70 -9.37
N PRO A 222 41.07 -8.39 -8.23
CA PRO A 222 39.88 -9.20 -7.97
C PRO A 222 38.58 -8.39 -7.84
N GLU A 223 38.67 -7.11 -7.48
CA GLU A 223 37.49 -6.24 -7.29
C GLU A 223 36.82 -5.86 -8.62
N ASP A 224 37.59 -5.71 -9.69
CA ASP A 224 37.06 -5.39 -11.03
C ASP A 224 36.29 -6.57 -11.64
N ALA A 225 36.73 -7.79 -11.36
CA ALA A 225 36.02 -9.01 -11.75
C ALA A 225 34.67 -9.14 -11.04
N VAL A 226 34.61 -8.72 -9.77
CA VAL A 226 33.38 -8.71 -8.96
C VAL A 226 32.44 -7.62 -9.46
N LEU A 227 32.95 -6.42 -9.77
CA LEU A 227 32.16 -5.31 -10.31
C LEU A 227 31.56 -5.65 -11.68
N LEU A 228 32.36 -6.18 -12.61
CA LEU A 228 31.87 -6.62 -13.92
C LEU A 228 30.83 -7.73 -13.79
N ARG A 229 31.06 -8.73 -12.92
CA ARG A 229 30.12 -9.83 -12.69
C ARG A 229 28.82 -9.35 -12.02
N ALA A 230 28.88 -8.31 -11.19
CA ALA A 230 27.72 -7.63 -10.60
C ALA A 230 26.97 -6.75 -11.62
N MET A 231 27.67 -6.17 -12.61
CA MET A 231 27.09 -5.34 -13.66
C MET A 231 26.53 -6.16 -14.83
N THR A 232 27.14 -7.30 -15.15
CA THR A 232 26.62 -8.27 -16.13
C THR A 232 25.52 -9.08 -15.46
N ARG A 233 24.30 -8.55 -15.47
CA ARG A 233 23.11 -9.29 -15.02
C ARG A 233 23.00 -10.58 -15.83
N SER A 234 23.25 -11.72 -15.18
CA SER A 234 23.11 -13.02 -15.79
C SER A 234 21.63 -13.26 -16.06
N VAL A 235 21.24 -13.19 -17.34
CA VAL A 235 19.88 -13.55 -17.76
C VAL A 235 19.72 -15.05 -17.52
N MET A 236 19.04 -15.41 -16.45
CA MET A 236 18.78 -16.80 -16.12
C MET A 236 17.61 -17.26 -16.99
N VAL A 237 17.86 -18.20 -17.88
CA VAL A 237 16.83 -18.72 -18.81
C VAL A 237 16.53 -20.16 -18.44
N PHE A 238 15.31 -20.43 -17.99
CA PHE A 238 14.82 -21.79 -17.83
C PHE A 238 13.87 -22.10 -18.97
N SER A 239 14.17 -23.16 -19.73
CA SER A 239 13.26 -23.65 -20.74
C SER A 239 12.71 -25.02 -20.36
N SER A 240 11.39 -25.13 -20.29
CA SER A 240 10.65 -26.36 -20.00
C SER A 240 9.69 -26.65 -21.14
N LEU A 241 9.29 -27.91 -21.32
CA LEU A 241 8.19 -28.26 -22.23
C LEU A 241 6.85 -27.92 -21.58
N ASP A 242 5.89 -27.42 -22.36
CA ASP A 242 4.52 -27.23 -21.88
C ASP A 242 3.82 -28.58 -21.71
N TRP A 243 3.89 -29.13 -20.50
CA TRP A 243 3.31 -30.43 -20.18
C TRP A 243 1.78 -30.49 -20.35
N ASN A 244 1.10 -29.33 -20.45
CA ASN A 244 -0.34 -29.29 -20.73
C ASN A 244 -0.67 -29.62 -22.19
N LYS A 245 0.29 -29.40 -23.10
CA LYS A 245 0.16 -29.72 -24.53
C LYS A 245 0.68 -31.13 -24.87
N VAL A 246 1.42 -31.77 -23.96
CA VAL A 246 1.94 -33.12 -24.16
C VAL A 246 0.85 -34.14 -23.79
N SER A 247 0.39 -34.92 -24.78
CA SER A 247 -0.65 -35.94 -24.57
C SER A 247 -0.17 -37.07 -23.65
N THR A 248 -0.98 -37.36 -22.64
CA THR A 248 -0.70 -38.46 -21.70
C THR A 248 -0.84 -39.82 -22.39
N CYS A 249 -0.15 -40.85 -21.88
CA CYS A 249 -0.19 -42.19 -22.46
C CYS A 249 -1.61 -42.79 -22.56
N ARG A 250 -2.54 -42.32 -21.72
CA ARG A 250 -3.94 -42.75 -21.74
C ARG A 250 -4.73 -42.04 -22.85
N GLU A 251 -4.50 -40.75 -23.05
CA GLU A 251 -5.13 -39.96 -24.13
C GLU A 251 -4.71 -40.44 -25.52
N ARG A 252 -3.43 -40.83 -25.71
CA ARG A 252 -2.94 -41.41 -26.98
C ARG A 252 -3.61 -42.73 -27.38
N ARG A 253 -4.19 -43.48 -26.42
CA ARG A 253 -4.87 -44.75 -26.70
C ARG A 253 -6.35 -44.59 -27.06
N LEU A 254 -6.93 -43.42 -26.79
CA LEU A 254 -8.36 -43.16 -26.92
C LEU A 254 -8.71 -42.32 -28.17
N GLU A 255 -7.71 -41.99 -29.01
CA GLU A 255 -7.86 -41.33 -30.32
C GLU A 255 -8.70 -40.03 -30.36
N ASN A 256 -8.89 -39.35 -29.22
CA ASN A 256 -9.86 -38.26 -29.08
C ASN A 256 -9.27 -36.86 -28.82
N LYS A 257 -7.95 -36.66 -28.98
CA LYS A 257 -7.33 -35.32 -28.83
C LYS A 257 -6.47 -35.03 -30.05
N ALA A 258 -6.76 -33.92 -30.74
CA ALA A 258 -5.93 -33.43 -31.84
C ALA A 258 -4.48 -33.27 -31.35
N GLU A 259 -3.51 -33.77 -32.13
CA GLU A 259 -2.09 -33.66 -31.80
C GLU A 259 -1.62 -32.20 -31.90
N ASP A 260 -1.80 -31.44 -30.82
CA ASP A 260 -1.15 -30.14 -30.68
C ASP A 260 0.36 -30.36 -30.54
N SER A 261 1.14 -29.72 -31.41
CA SER A 261 2.61 -29.81 -31.36
C SER A 261 3.14 -29.33 -30.01
N PRO A 262 4.03 -30.09 -29.33
CA PRO A 262 4.53 -29.70 -28.02
C PRO A 262 5.32 -28.38 -28.12
N GLU A 263 4.89 -27.38 -27.35
CA GLU A 263 5.56 -26.08 -27.30
C GLU A 263 6.60 -26.03 -26.19
N LYS A 264 7.68 -25.30 -26.46
CA LYS A 264 8.74 -25.03 -25.47
C LYS A 264 8.43 -23.71 -24.76
N LEU A 265 8.21 -23.79 -23.46
CA LEU A 265 8.08 -22.64 -22.57
C LEU A 265 9.47 -22.17 -22.19
N THR A 266 9.81 -20.93 -22.56
CA THR A 266 11.06 -20.31 -22.12
C THR A 266 10.73 -19.17 -21.17
N ILE A 267 11.19 -19.28 -19.93
CA ILE A 267 11.06 -18.27 -18.89
C ILE A 267 12.42 -17.62 -18.72
N GLN A 268 12.49 -16.33 -19.05
CA GLN A 268 13.70 -15.53 -18.89
C GLN A 268 13.55 -14.65 -17.65
N PHE A 269 14.50 -14.75 -16.73
CA PHE A 269 14.62 -13.91 -15.55
C PHE A 269 15.67 -12.82 -15.84
N ARG A 270 15.35 -11.56 -15.57
CA ARG A 270 16.21 -10.40 -15.79
C ARG A 270 16.50 -9.67 -14.49
#